data_AF-A0A3C0REL4-F1
#
_entry.id   AF-A0A3C0REL4-F1
#
_cell.length_a   1.000
_cell.length_b   1.000
_cell.length_c   1.000
_cell.angle_alpha   90.00
_cell.angle_beta   90.00
_cell.angle_gamma   90.00
#
_symmetry.space_group_name_H-M   'P 1'
#
loop_
_entity.id
_entity.type
_entity.pdbx_description
1 polymer ?
#
loop_
_entity_poly.entity_id
_entity_poly.type
_entity_poly.pdbx_seq_one_letter_code
_entity_poly.pdbx_strand_id
1 'polypeptide(L)'
;MCSVFLLLRLAAQTDGDYRSLRSGNWSDPAVWQRRANGVWAAASVAPGSADNVFIQQAHRVTVDQAGFACKDLHLHTGATLAIGQQKLDLHGKLRAYTGTAVT
;
A
#
# COMPACT_ATOMS: atom_id res chain seq x y z
N MET A 1 15.18 -13.56 -32.41
CA MET A 1 14.55 -14.80 -31.90
C MET A 1 14.08 -14.56 -30.48
N CYS A 2 12.81 -14.90 -30.22
CA CYS A 2 12.11 -14.90 -28.93
C CYS A 2 12.22 -13.63 -28.06
N SER A 3 11.48 -12.59 -28.44
CA SER A 3 11.05 -11.56 -27.49
C SER A 3 10.05 -12.21 -26.54
N VAL A 4 10.54 -12.75 -25.42
CA VAL A 4 9.68 -13.07 -24.28
C VAL A 4 9.25 -11.71 -23.70
N PHE A 5 8.12 -11.21 -24.18
CA PHE A 5 7.34 -10.22 -23.44
C PHE A 5 6.89 -10.91 -22.14
N LEU A 6 7.77 -10.89 -21.14
CA LEU A 6 7.36 -11.10 -19.76
C LEU A 6 6.27 -10.06 -19.52
N LEU A 7 5.02 -10.51 -19.45
CA LEU A 7 3.87 -9.72 -19.00
C LEU A 7 4.10 -9.34 -17.54
N LEU A 8 5.05 -8.43 -17.29
CA LEU A 8 5.05 -7.61 -16.11
C LEU A 8 3.78 -6.79 -16.25
N ARG A 9 2.66 -7.28 -15.69
CA ARG A 9 1.53 -6.42 -15.41
C ARG A 9 2.10 -5.31 -14.54
N LEU A 10 2.38 -4.16 -15.14
CA LEU A 10 2.60 -2.93 -14.42
C LEU A 10 1.28 -2.73 -13.67
N ALA A 11 1.24 -3.10 -12.39
CA ALA A 11 0.09 -2.88 -11.54
C ALA A 11 -0.01 -1.36 -11.35
N ALA A 12 -0.54 -0.66 -12.36
CA ALA A 12 -0.95 0.72 -12.23
C ALA A 12 -2.01 0.74 -11.12
N GLN A 13 -1.92 1.69 -10.19
CA GLN A 13 -2.90 1.76 -9.11
C GLN A 13 -4.28 1.97 -9.73
N THR A 14 -5.32 1.36 -9.18
CA THR A 14 -6.71 1.56 -9.61
C THR A 14 -7.46 2.39 -8.60
N ASP A 15 -8.58 2.97 -9.00
CA ASP A 15 -9.48 3.63 -8.06
C ASP A 15 -9.86 2.65 -6.93
N GLY A 16 -9.80 3.14 -5.69
CA GLY A 16 -9.94 2.34 -4.48
C GLY A 16 -8.62 1.96 -3.82
N ASP A 17 -7.48 2.00 -4.52
CA ASP A 17 -6.17 1.72 -3.93
C ASP A 17 -5.81 2.76 -2.87
N TYR A 18 -5.02 2.33 -1.88
CA TYR A 18 -4.52 3.16 -0.81
C TYR A 18 -3.02 3.35 -0.92
N ARG A 19 -2.53 4.56 -0.59
CA ARG A 19 -1.10 4.79 -0.39
C ARG A 19 -0.82 5.61 0.85
N SER A 20 0.34 5.40 1.47
CA SER A 20 0.76 6.21 2.62
C SER A 20 1.07 7.65 2.19
N LEU A 21 0.42 8.65 2.79
CA LEU A 21 0.69 10.08 2.64
C LEU A 21 1.94 10.53 3.42
N ARG A 22 2.14 9.97 4.62
CA ARG A 22 3.25 10.27 5.53
C ARG A 22 3.55 9.05 6.40
N SER A 23 4.60 9.12 7.21
CA SER A 23 4.83 8.15 8.31
C SER A 23 3.78 8.29 9.40
N GLY A 24 3.42 7.17 10.06
CA GLY A 24 2.47 7.18 11.17
C GLY A 24 1.85 5.81 11.45
N ASN A 25 0.73 5.81 12.16
CA ASN A 25 0.00 4.60 12.53
C ASN A 25 -0.93 4.14 11.39
N TRP A 26 -1.10 2.84 11.24
CA TRP A 26 -2.02 2.26 10.26
C TRP A 26 -3.46 2.69 10.55
N SER A 27 -3.83 2.82 11.83
CA SER A 27 -5.15 3.25 12.29
C SER A 27 -5.54 4.68 11.91
N ASP A 28 -4.59 5.57 11.66
CA ASP A 28 -4.83 7.00 11.41
C ASP A 28 -5.20 7.24 9.93
N PRO A 29 -6.45 7.63 9.59
CA PRO A 29 -6.83 7.91 8.21
C PRO A 29 -5.97 9.00 7.55
N ALA A 30 -5.44 9.94 8.34
CA ALA A 30 -4.61 11.02 7.83
C ALA A 30 -3.19 10.55 7.41
N VAL A 31 -2.82 9.30 7.70
CA VAL A 31 -1.63 8.63 7.13
C VAL A 31 -1.87 8.16 5.70
N TRP A 32 -3.13 8.12 5.24
CA TRP A 32 -3.48 7.49 3.97
C TRP A 32 -4.06 8.47 2.95
N GLN A 33 -3.80 8.16 1.68
CA GLN A 33 -4.57 8.64 0.55
C GLN A 33 -5.29 7.47 -0.11
N ARG A 34 -6.46 7.73 -0.67
CA ARG A 34 -7.21 6.78 -1.50
C ARG A 34 -7.33 7.33 -2.91
N ARG A 35 -7.08 6.48 -3.90
CA ARG A 35 -7.22 6.84 -5.32
C ARG A 35 -8.70 6.90 -5.69
N ALA A 36 -9.14 8.01 -6.26
CA ALA A 36 -10.50 8.18 -6.75
C ALA A 36 -10.49 9.10 -7.98
N ASN A 37 -11.15 8.68 -9.06
CA ASN A 37 -11.18 9.40 -10.33
C ASN A 37 -9.77 9.74 -10.84
N GLY A 38 -8.81 8.83 -10.67
CA GLY A 38 -7.42 9.03 -11.09
C GLY A 38 -6.62 10.04 -10.27
N VAL A 39 -7.14 10.55 -9.14
CA VAL A 39 -6.39 11.43 -8.23
C VAL A 39 -6.28 10.82 -6.84
N TRP A 40 -5.20 11.17 -6.13
CA TRP A 40 -4.97 10.76 -4.75
C TRP A 40 -5.52 11.80 -3.79
N ALA A 41 -6.60 11.47 -3.08
CA ALA A 41 -7.21 12.33 -2.07
C ALA A 41 -6.97 11.78 -0.66
N ALA A 42 -7.09 12.63 0.37
CA ALA A 42 -7.01 12.18 1.76
C ALA A 42 -8.07 11.12 2.05
N ALA A 43 -7.69 10.04 2.72
CA ALA A 43 -8.63 9.01 3.12
C ALA A 43 -9.40 9.42 4.38
N SER A 44 -10.67 9.00 4.49
CA SER A 44 -11.48 9.16 5.70
C SER A 44 -11.44 7.94 6.63
N VAL A 45 -10.92 6.80 6.14
CA VAL A 45 -10.76 5.55 6.86
C VAL A 45 -9.42 4.90 6.52
N ALA A 46 -8.91 4.05 7.40
CA ALA A 46 -7.74 3.23 7.13
C ALA A 46 -8.06 2.11 6.11
N PRO A 47 -7.05 1.55 5.41
CA PRO A 47 -7.25 0.42 4.50
C PRO A 47 -7.77 -0.82 5.23
N GLY A 48 -8.66 -1.56 4.57
CA GLY A 48 -9.23 -2.82 5.03
C GLY A 48 -8.90 -4.01 4.13
N SER A 49 -9.46 -5.17 4.45
CA SER A 49 -9.13 -6.48 3.87
C SER A 49 -9.31 -6.61 2.34
N ALA A 50 -10.08 -5.71 1.71
CA ALA A 50 -10.29 -5.70 0.26
C ALA A 50 -9.31 -4.79 -0.50
N ASP A 51 -8.55 -3.95 0.21
CA ASP A 51 -7.82 -2.84 -0.39
C ASP A 51 -6.38 -3.23 -0.76
N ASN A 52 -5.89 -2.69 -1.89
CA ASN A 52 -4.46 -2.75 -2.21
C ASN A 52 -3.77 -1.55 -1.55
N VAL A 53 -2.68 -1.81 -0.83
CA VAL A 53 -1.98 -0.82 -0.01
C VAL A 53 -0.56 -0.62 -0.51
N PHE A 54 -0.19 0.63 -0.77
CA PHE A 54 1.13 1.05 -1.22
C PHE A 54 1.81 1.91 -0.16
N ILE A 55 2.87 1.39 0.46
CA ILE A 55 3.69 2.21 1.36
C ILE A 55 4.80 2.86 0.52
N GLN A 56 4.81 4.19 0.51
CA GLN A 56 5.68 5.03 -0.32
C GLN A 56 7.10 5.13 0.25
N GLN A 57 8.05 5.50 -0.61
CA GLN A 57 9.45 5.69 -0.24
C GLN A 57 9.60 6.59 0.99
N ALA A 58 10.56 6.26 1.86
CA ALA A 58 10.89 6.98 3.09
C ALA A 58 9.78 7.03 4.16
N HIS A 59 8.63 6.40 3.93
CA HIS A 59 7.58 6.32 4.93
C HIS A 59 7.76 5.10 5.85
N ARG A 60 7.49 5.31 7.13
CA ARG A 60 7.34 4.26 8.14
C ARG A 60 5.88 4.20 8.58
N VAL A 61 5.20 3.11 8.25
CA VAL A 61 3.85 2.83 8.76
C VAL A 61 3.95 1.80 9.88
N THR A 62 3.30 2.07 11.01
CA THR A 62 3.27 1.19 12.19
C THR A 62 1.91 0.54 12.32
N VAL A 63 1.87 -0.79 12.40
CA VAL A 63 0.66 -1.56 12.74
C VAL A 63 0.49 -1.45 14.26
N ASP A 64 -0.34 -0.51 14.69
CA ASP A 64 -0.44 -0.05 16.08
C ASP A 64 -1.46 -0.81 16.94
N GLN A 65 -2.37 -1.57 16.30
CA GLN A 65 -3.37 -2.40 16.96
C GLN A 65 -3.66 -3.67 16.13
N ALA A 66 -4.34 -4.64 16.74
CA ALA A 66 -4.74 -5.88 16.10
C ALA A 66 -5.94 -5.69 15.17
N GLY A 67 -6.15 -6.65 14.27
CA GLY A 67 -7.34 -6.70 13.40
C GLY A 67 -7.21 -5.92 12.09
N PHE A 68 -6.05 -5.33 11.80
CA PHE A 68 -5.80 -4.75 10.49
C PHE A 68 -5.55 -5.82 9.44
N ALA A 69 -6.05 -5.53 8.23
CA ALA A 69 -5.92 -6.38 7.08
C ALA A 69 -5.78 -5.55 5.81
N CYS A 70 -5.19 -6.15 4.79
CA CYS A 70 -5.29 -5.64 3.42
C CYS A 70 -5.32 -6.79 2.42
N LYS A 71 -5.75 -6.50 1.19
CA LYS A 71 -5.72 -7.48 0.11
C LYS A 71 -4.29 -7.69 -0.34
N ASP A 72 -3.71 -6.69 -0.99
CA ASP A 72 -2.32 -6.74 -1.44
C ASP A 72 -1.50 -5.66 -0.74
N LEU A 73 -0.29 -6.01 -0.29
CA LEU A 73 0.65 -5.06 0.29
C LEU A 73 1.83 -4.85 -0.66
N HIS A 74 2.03 -3.60 -1.05
CA HIS A 74 3.10 -3.14 -1.91
C HIS A 74 4.02 -2.23 -1.11
N LEU A 75 5.25 -2.67 -0.84
CA LEU A 75 6.23 -1.93 -0.06
C LEU A 75 7.30 -1.35 -0.98
N HIS A 76 7.48 -0.02 -0.96
CA HIS A 76 8.63 0.56 -1.65
C HIS A 76 9.90 0.04 -1.00
N THR A 77 10.94 -0.27 -1.78
CA THR A 77 12.21 -0.79 -1.26
C THR A 77 12.90 0.13 -0.23
N GLY A 78 12.59 1.43 -0.28
CA GLY A 78 13.01 2.45 0.70
C GLY A 78 11.97 2.78 1.78
N ALA A 79 10.94 1.96 1.96
CA ALA A 79 9.91 2.15 2.99
C ALA A 79 10.08 1.18 4.16
N THR A 80 9.35 1.39 5.25
CA THR A 80 9.33 0.49 6.40
C THR A 80 7.90 0.22 6.85
N LEU A 81 7.57 -1.06 7.00
CA LEU A 81 6.40 -1.50 7.75
C LEU A 81 6.84 -2.05 9.11
N ALA A 82 6.33 -1.47 10.19
CA ALA A 82 6.67 -1.86 11.56
C ALA A 82 5.49 -2.60 12.20
N ILE A 83 5.66 -3.88 12.52
CA ILE A 83 4.56 -4.76 12.97
C ILE A 83 4.58 -5.05 14.48
N GLY A 84 5.65 -4.69 15.21
CA GLY A 84 5.70 -4.80 16.67
C GLY A 84 5.23 -6.18 17.19
N GLN A 85 4.34 -6.18 18.17
CA GLN A 85 3.65 -7.38 18.68
C GLN A 85 2.30 -7.66 18.00
N GLN A 86 1.92 -6.83 17.01
CA GLN A 86 0.63 -6.92 16.33
C GLN A 86 0.72 -7.87 15.13
N LYS A 87 -0.40 -8.04 14.42
CA LYS A 87 -0.45 -8.72 13.13
C LYS A 87 -1.13 -7.84 12.09
N LEU A 88 -0.70 -8.00 10.84
CA LEU A 88 -1.39 -7.49 9.66
C LEU A 88 -1.80 -8.70 8.82
N ASP A 89 -3.11 -8.91 8.66
CA ASP A 89 -3.62 -10.03 7.88
C ASP A 89 -3.55 -9.66 6.38
N LEU A 90 -2.83 -10.46 5.58
CA LEU A 90 -2.70 -10.28 4.14
C LEU A 90 -3.57 -11.31 3.42
N HIS A 91 -4.59 -10.85 2.71
CA HIS A 91 -5.53 -11.74 2.00
C HIS A 91 -5.06 -12.11 0.59
N GLY A 92 -4.02 -11.42 0.10
CA GLY A 92 -3.46 -11.55 -1.23
C GLY A 92 -1.93 -11.62 -1.16
N LYS A 93 -1.24 -10.75 -1.90
CA LYS A 93 0.23 -10.85 -2.04
C LYS A 93 0.97 -9.71 -1.34
N LEU A 94 2.14 -10.05 -0.82
CA LEU A 94 3.19 -9.10 -0.44
C LEU A 94 4.16 -8.91 -1.61
N ARG A 95 4.43 -7.67 -2.00
CA ARG A 95 5.34 -7.32 -3.11
C ARG A 95 6.22 -6.14 -2.73
N ALA A 96 7.47 -6.17 -3.17
CA ALA A 96 8.32 -4.98 -3.19
C ALA A 96 8.15 -4.23 -4.52
N TYR A 97 8.29 -2.91 -4.51
CA TYR A 97 8.40 -2.12 -5.74
C TYR A 97 9.51 -1.07 -5.63
N THR A 98 9.99 -0.64 -6.80
CA THR A 98 10.97 0.44 -6.96
C THR A 98 10.35 1.52 -7.86
N GLY A 99 10.71 2.79 -7.62
CA GLY A 99 10.13 3.92 -8.33
C GLY A 99 8.83 4.45 -7.69
N THR A 100 8.28 5.52 -8.26
CA THR A 100 7.05 6.12 -7.75
C THR A 100 5.89 5.15 -7.91
N ALA A 101 5.02 5.03 -6.90
CA ALA A 101 3.69 4.44 -7.09
C ALA A 101 2.97 5.33 -8.13
N VAL A 102 3.02 4.91 -9.41
CA VAL A 102 2.62 5.76 -10.53
C VAL A 102 1.11 6.01 -10.50
N THR A 103 0.80 7.30 -10.65
CA THR A 103 -0.51 7.98 -10.65
C THR A 103 -1.56 7.44 -11.59
#